data_AF-A0A842L759-F1
#
_entry.id   AF-A0A842L759-F1
#
_cell.length_a   1.000
_cell.length_b   1.000
_cell.length_c   1.000
_cell.angle_alpha   90.00
_cell.angle_beta   90.00
_cell.angle_gamma   90.00
#
_symmetry.space_group_name_H-M   'P 1'
#
loop_
_entity.id
_entity.type
_entity.pdbx_description
1 polymer ?
#
loop_
_entity_poly.entity_id
_entity_poly.type
_entity_poly.pdbx_seq_one_letter_code
_entity_poly.pdbx_strand_id
1 'polypeptide(L)'
;DVMATYKIAEKILPLNMEITRIVGQPLFDISRMATGQQVEWFLIREAFEYGELVPNKPSPSELQRRRTQKVVGGYVKEPEKGLHENIVQFDFRSLYPSIIISKNISPDTLTEDPEEDCYVAPETGYKFRKKPRGFVPSIIGRILDERMKIKNRMKAAEDPMEKRILDVQQEALKRLANTMYGVYGYTRFRWYCLECAEAITAWGRNYIKKTIKEAEKFGFHTVYADTDGFYATYQKKRSS
;
A
#
# COMPACT_ATOMS: atom_id res chain seq x y z
N ASP A 1 24.12 -23.36 -16.37
CA ASP A 1 23.31 -22.15 -16.67
C ASP A 1 21.88 -22.45 -17.10
N VAL A 2 21.63 -23.16 -18.20
CA VAL A 2 20.26 -23.43 -18.72
C VAL A 2 19.29 -24.00 -17.67
N MET A 3 19.72 -25.00 -16.88
CA MET A 3 18.87 -25.59 -15.84
C MET A 3 18.53 -24.61 -14.72
N ALA A 4 19.45 -23.70 -14.37
CA ALA A 4 19.18 -22.67 -13.37
C ALA A 4 18.20 -21.63 -13.93
N THR A 5 18.41 -21.19 -15.18
CA THR A 5 17.50 -20.28 -15.89
C THR A 5 16.08 -20.84 -15.98
N TYR A 6 15.94 -22.11 -16.32
CA TYR A 6 14.64 -22.79 -16.36
C TYR A 6 13.96 -22.81 -15.00
N LYS A 7 14.67 -23.21 -13.93
CA LYS A 7 14.12 -23.22 -12.56
C LYS A 7 13.72 -21.83 -12.07
N ILE A 8 14.47 -20.80 -12.43
CA ILE A 8 14.10 -19.40 -12.14
C ILE A 8 12.80 -19.06 -12.87
N ALA A 9 12.71 -19.38 -14.17
CA ALA A 9 11.51 -19.13 -14.96
C ALA A 9 10.26 -19.82 -14.36
N GLU A 10 10.35 -21.08 -13.93
CA GLU A 10 9.24 -21.79 -13.28
C GLU A 10 8.73 -21.13 -11.99
N LYS A 11 9.57 -20.32 -11.32
CA LYS A 11 9.21 -19.58 -10.11
C LYS A 11 8.64 -18.20 -10.43
N ILE A 12 9.23 -17.46 -11.37
CA ILE A 12 8.86 -16.06 -11.63
C ILE A 12 7.78 -15.90 -12.68
N LEU A 13 7.70 -16.81 -13.65
CA LEU A 13 6.82 -16.68 -14.81
C LEU A 13 5.33 -16.69 -14.42
N PRO A 14 4.85 -17.58 -13.51
CA PRO A 14 3.44 -17.61 -13.14
C PRO A 14 2.94 -16.26 -12.59
N LEU A 15 3.71 -15.63 -11.71
CA LEU A 15 3.36 -14.32 -11.15
C LEU A 15 3.33 -13.22 -12.23
N ASN A 16 4.30 -13.22 -13.14
CA ASN A 16 4.31 -12.24 -14.23
C ASN A 16 3.15 -12.45 -15.21
N MET A 17 2.79 -13.69 -15.53
CA MET A 17 1.63 -14.00 -16.36
C MET A 17 0.32 -13.54 -15.70
N GLU A 18 0.21 -13.70 -14.39
CA GLU A 18 -0.97 -13.24 -13.65
C GLU A 18 -1.04 -11.71 -13.60
N ILE A 19 0.09 -11.02 -13.41
CA ILE A 19 0.15 -9.55 -13.49
C ILE A 19 -0.22 -9.09 -14.91
N THR A 20 0.26 -9.77 -15.97
CA THR A 20 -0.14 -9.52 -17.37
C THR A 20 -1.64 -9.60 -17.53
N ARG A 21 -2.28 -10.65 -16.98
CA ARG A 21 -3.74 -10.82 -17.04
C ARG A 21 -4.50 -9.68 -16.37
N ILE A 22 -4.04 -9.24 -15.18
CA ILE A 22 -4.72 -8.20 -14.40
C ILE A 22 -4.49 -6.82 -15.03
N VAL A 23 -3.24 -6.44 -15.29
CA VAL A 23 -2.85 -5.13 -15.81
C VAL A 23 -3.30 -4.94 -17.26
N GLY A 24 -3.39 -6.02 -18.04
CA GLY A 24 -3.83 -5.97 -19.44
C GLY A 24 -2.77 -5.44 -20.39
N GLN A 25 -1.49 -5.75 -20.14
CA GLN A 25 -0.36 -5.40 -21.00
C GLN A 25 0.43 -6.67 -21.37
N PRO A 26 1.11 -6.71 -22.53
CA PRO A 26 1.89 -7.88 -22.94
C PRO A 26 2.93 -8.30 -21.91
N LEU A 27 3.17 -9.61 -21.79
CA LEU A 27 4.17 -10.17 -20.86
C LEU A 27 5.57 -9.60 -21.08
N PHE A 28 5.91 -9.35 -22.34
CA PHE A 28 7.17 -8.72 -22.71
C PHE A 28 7.35 -7.36 -22.02
N ASP A 29 6.30 -6.54 -21.98
CA ASP A 29 6.36 -5.23 -21.34
C ASP A 29 6.25 -5.35 -19.82
N ILE A 30 5.32 -6.14 -19.29
CA ILE A 30 5.12 -6.32 -17.84
C ILE A 30 6.40 -6.77 -17.13
N SER A 31 7.15 -7.69 -17.73
CA SER A 31 8.42 -8.20 -17.18
C SER A 31 9.54 -7.15 -17.13
N ARG A 32 9.39 -6.03 -17.85
CA ARG A 32 10.36 -4.92 -17.94
C ARG A 32 9.88 -3.63 -17.28
N MET A 33 8.60 -3.54 -16.93
CA MET A 33 8.01 -2.39 -16.25
C MET A 33 8.36 -2.36 -14.77
N ALA A 34 8.63 -1.16 -14.24
CA ALA A 34 8.60 -0.93 -12.81
C ALA A 34 7.18 -1.14 -12.27
N THR A 35 7.05 -1.54 -11.00
CA THR A 35 5.73 -1.78 -10.37
C THR A 35 4.80 -0.57 -10.48
N GLY A 36 5.31 0.65 -10.32
CA GLY A 36 4.53 1.87 -10.48
C GLY A 36 3.97 2.07 -11.89
N GLN A 37 4.67 1.60 -12.93
CA GLN A 37 4.15 1.61 -14.31
C GLN A 37 3.08 0.54 -14.51
N GLN A 38 3.23 -0.64 -13.89
CA GLN A 38 2.21 -1.69 -13.91
C GLN A 38 0.90 -1.18 -13.28
N VAL A 39 0.99 -0.51 -12.12
CA VAL A 39 -0.16 0.13 -11.48
C VAL A 39 -0.77 1.22 -12.36
N GLU A 40 0.05 2.06 -12.99
CA GLU A 40 -0.47 3.12 -13.84
C GLU A 40 -1.25 2.58 -15.04
N TRP A 41 -0.75 1.54 -15.72
CA TRP A 41 -1.50 0.89 -16.81
C TRP A 41 -2.79 0.25 -16.34
N PHE A 42 -2.77 -0.38 -15.17
CA PHE A 42 -3.97 -0.93 -14.56
C PHE A 42 -5.00 0.17 -14.26
N LEU A 43 -4.58 1.31 -13.69
CA LEU A 43 -5.48 2.44 -13.43
C LEU A 43 -5.99 3.11 -14.71
N ILE A 44 -5.19 3.16 -15.79
CA ILE A 44 -5.65 3.64 -17.10
C ILE A 44 -6.80 2.77 -17.63
N ARG A 45 -6.65 1.44 -17.50
CA ARG A 45 -7.71 0.50 -17.88
C ARG A 45 -8.96 0.68 -17.03
N GLU A 46 -8.82 0.72 -15.70
CA GLU A 46 -9.97 0.93 -14.81
C GLU A 46 -10.63 2.31 -15.03
N ALA A 47 -9.86 3.35 -15.33
CA ALA A 47 -10.41 4.69 -15.60
C ALA A 47 -11.38 4.67 -16.78
N PHE A 48 -11.09 3.90 -17.84
CA PHE A 48 -12.01 3.72 -18.95
C PHE A 48 -13.32 3.05 -18.51
N GLU A 49 -13.25 2.01 -17.68
CA GLU A 49 -14.44 1.31 -17.16
C GLU A 49 -15.30 2.19 -16.23
N TYR A 50 -14.66 3.13 -15.53
CA TYR A 50 -15.31 4.06 -14.60
C TYR A 50 -15.76 5.38 -15.26
N GLY A 51 -15.45 5.60 -16.55
CA GLY A 51 -15.73 6.87 -17.23
C GLY A 51 -14.88 8.05 -16.71
N GLU A 52 -13.73 7.76 -16.13
CA GLU A 52 -12.79 8.74 -15.57
C GLU A 52 -11.78 9.21 -16.61
N LEU A 53 -11.51 10.52 -16.64
CA LEU A 53 -10.47 11.07 -17.51
C LEU A 53 -9.09 10.74 -16.94
N VAL A 54 -8.23 10.14 -17.76
CA VAL A 54 -6.85 9.83 -17.37
C VAL A 54 -6.02 11.12 -17.31
N PRO A 55 -5.38 11.45 -16.16
CA PRO A 55 -4.51 12.61 -16.07
C PRO A 55 -3.29 12.49 -16.99
N ASN A 56 -2.81 13.64 -17.46
CA ASN A 56 -1.59 13.71 -18.25
C ASN A 56 -0.35 13.36 -17.41
N LYS A 57 0.70 12.90 -18.10
CA LYS A 57 2.03 12.86 -17.50
C LYS A 57 2.52 14.29 -17.21
N PRO A 58 3.36 14.49 -16.18
CA PRO A 58 3.91 15.81 -15.92
C PRO A 58 4.77 16.29 -17.09
N SER A 59 4.69 17.59 -17.39
CA SER A 59 5.67 18.25 -18.26
C SER A 59 7.06 18.23 -17.60
N PRO A 60 8.16 18.52 -18.33
CA PRO A 60 9.48 18.64 -17.74
C PRO A 60 9.57 19.65 -16.59
N SER A 61 8.89 20.80 -16.71
CA SER A 61 8.84 21.82 -15.66
C SER A 61 8.09 21.33 -14.43
N GLU A 62 6.94 20.69 -14.62
CA GLU A 62 6.16 20.11 -13.51
C GLU A 62 6.93 18.98 -12.82
N LEU A 63 7.61 18.13 -13.59
CA LEU A 63 8.44 17.08 -13.03
C LEU A 63 9.57 17.64 -12.16
N GLN A 64 10.19 18.75 -12.58
CA GLN A 64 11.21 19.43 -11.80
C GLN A 64 10.62 19.98 -10.50
N ARG A 65 9.44 20.60 -10.54
CA ARG A 65 8.71 21.08 -9.36
C ARG A 65 8.39 19.94 -8.39
N ARG A 66 7.88 18.81 -8.88
CA ARG A 66 7.56 17.65 -8.03
C ARG A 66 8.80 17.05 -7.35
N ARG A 67 9.97 17.13 -7.98
CA ARG A 67 11.24 16.61 -7.43
C ARG A 67 11.82 17.47 -6.30
N THR A 68 11.48 18.76 -6.24
CA THR A 68 11.95 19.64 -5.16
C THR A 68 11.10 19.53 -3.90
N GLN A 69 9.91 18.95 -3.99
CA GLN A 69 9.02 18.72 -2.86
C GLN A 69 9.54 17.56 -1.99
N LYS A 70 9.73 17.82 -0.70
CA LYS A 70 10.13 16.79 0.29
C LYS A 70 8.87 16.29 0.98
N VAL A 71 8.70 14.98 1.02
CA VAL A 71 7.58 14.30 1.71
C VAL A 71 8.07 13.86 3.09
N VAL A 72 7.27 14.07 4.13
CA VAL A 72 7.52 13.46 5.44
C VAL A 72 7.13 11.98 5.39
N GLY A 73 8.10 11.10 5.66
CA GLY A 73 7.94 9.64 5.62
C GLY A 73 7.16 9.04 6.80
N GLY A 74 7.25 7.71 6.91
CA GLY A 74 6.67 6.95 8.03
C GLY A 74 7.26 7.29 9.39
N TYR A 75 6.66 6.78 10.47
CA TYR A 75 7.23 6.92 11.81
C TYR A 75 8.42 5.99 11.95
N VAL A 76 9.55 6.51 12.44
CA VAL A 76 10.71 5.68 12.81
C VAL A 76 11.06 5.97 14.26
N LYS A 77 11.15 4.92 15.07
CA LYS A 77 11.78 4.98 16.39
C LYS A 77 13.17 4.38 16.26
N GLU A 78 14.20 5.16 16.62
CA GLU A 78 15.57 4.67 16.67
C GLU A 78 15.67 3.40 17.52
N PRO A 79 16.37 2.36 17.02
CA PRO A 79 16.46 1.09 17.73
C PRO A 79 17.27 1.26 19.02
N GLU A 80 16.80 0.66 20.10
CA GLU A 80 17.57 0.58 21.33
C GLU A 80 18.77 -0.36 21.12
N LYS A 81 19.98 0.16 21.34
CA LYS A 81 21.20 -0.59 21.12
C LYS A 81 21.35 -1.70 22.16
N GLY A 82 21.85 -2.85 21.72
CA GLY A 82 22.13 -4.00 22.57
C GLY A 82 21.55 -5.29 22.01
N LEU A 83 21.83 -6.41 22.68
CA LEU A 83 21.17 -7.68 22.42
C LEU A 83 19.82 -7.70 23.15
N HIS A 84 18.76 -8.00 22.40
CA HIS A 84 17.41 -8.14 22.93
C HIS A 84 16.92 -9.57 22.70
N GLU A 85 16.29 -10.15 23.71
CA GLU A 85 15.70 -11.49 23.66
C GLU A 85 14.18 -11.41 23.79
N ASN A 86 13.47 -12.46 23.38
CA ASN A 86 12.00 -12.57 23.50
C ASN A 86 11.27 -11.41 22.80
N ILE A 87 11.67 -11.10 21.57
CA ILE A 87 11.10 -10.03 20.75
C ILE A 87 9.78 -10.51 20.11
N VAL A 88 8.75 -9.68 20.22
CA VAL A 88 7.48 -9.81 19.51
C VAL A 88 7.39 -8.72 18.45
N GLN A 89 6.96 -9.08 17.25
CA GLN A 89 6.69 -8.14 16.17
C GLN A 89 5.20 -7.86 16.09
N PHE A 90 4.82 -6.59 16.17
CA PHE A 90 3.49 -6.09 15.87
C PHE A 90 3.52 -5.41 14.50
N ASP A 91 2.65 -5.84 13.59
CA ASP A 91 2.62 -5.35 12.21
C ASP A 91 1.17 -5.08 11.77
N PHE A 92 0.93 -3.92 11.16
CA PHE A 92 -0.36 -3.61 10.57
C PHE A 92 -0.52 -4.33 9.24
N ARG A 93 -1.57 -5.14 9.13
CA ARG A 93 -1.93 -5.75 7.85
C ARG A 93 -2.35 -4.68 6.84
N SER A 94 -1.46 -4.36 5.90
CA SER A 94 -1.74 -3.43 4.80
C SER A 94 -2.17 -2.04 5.28
N LEU A 95 -1.40 -1.44 6.20
CA LEU A 95 -1.70 -0.14 6.82
C LEU A 95 -2.15 0.92 5.81
N TYR A 96 -1.32 1.21 4.81
CA TYR A 96 -1.59 2.29 3.87
C TYR A 96 -2.80 2.06 2.95
N PRO A 97 -2.98 0.89 2.31
CA PRO A 97 -4.23 0.59 1.60
C PRO A 97 -5.47 0.77 2.49
N SER A 98 -5.42 0.33 3.75
CA SER A 98 -6.52 0.50 4.70
C SER A 98 -6.78 1.97 5.04
N ILE A 99 -5.74 2.80 5.16
CA ILE A 99 -5.88 4.25 5.36
C ILE A 99 -6.53 4.90 4.14
N ILE A 100 -6.03 4.61 2.93
CA ILE A 100 -6.56 5.16 1.67
C ILE A 100 -8.06 4.88 1.55
N ILE A 101 -8.47 3.63 1.82
CA ILE A 101 -9.88 3.24 1.77
C ILE A 101 -10.69 3.91 2.87
N SER A 102 -10.26 3.79 4.13
CA SER A 102 -11.06 4.24 5.28
C SER A 102 -11.17 5.76 5.40
N LYS A 103 -10.21 6.49 4.84
CA LYS A 103 -10.18 7.97 4.80
C LYS A 103 -10.50 8.52 3.42
N ASN A 104 -10.91 7.66 2.50
CA ASN A 104 -11.28 8.01 1.13
C ASN A 104 -10.24 8.91 0.45
N ILE A 105 -8.94 8.58 0.57
CA ILE A 105 -7.85 9.45 0.11
C ILE A 105 -7.67 9.28 -1.40
N SER A 106 -7.99 10.33 -2.15
CA SER A 106 -7.82 10.38 -3.60
C SER A 106 -7.72 11.83 -4.08
N PRO A 107 -7.04 12.12 -5.21
CA PRO A 107 -6.97 13.50 -5.73
C PRO A 107 -8.35 14.12 -5.98
N ASP A 108 -9.31 13.32 -6.45
CA ASP A 108 -10.71 13.68 -6.72
C ASP A 108 -11.58 13.88 -5.47
N THR A 109 -11.06 13.54 -4.29
CA THR A 109 -11.75 13.71 -2.99
C THR A 109 -11.12 14.78 -2.12
N LEU A 110 -9.94 15.28 -2.50
CA LEU A 110 -9.27 16.39 -1.82
C LEU A 110 -10.06 17.67 -2.04
N THR A 111 -10.32 18.42 -0.97
CA THR A 111 -11.16 19.63 -1.01
C THR A 111 -10.64 20.67 -0.01
N GLU A 112 -10.86 21.95 -0.31
CA GLU A 112 -10.61 23.05 0.62
C GLU A 112 -11.89 23.55 1.30
N ASP A 113 -13.06 23.12 0.80
CA ASP A 113 -14.37 23.55 1.26
C ASP A 113 -14.57 23.16 2.75
N PRO A 114 -14.80 24.14 3.65
CA PRO A 114 -15.06 23.87 5.05
C PRO A 114 -16.46 23.30 5.34
N GLU A 115 -17.42 23.43 4.42
CA GLU A 115 -18.79 22.97 4.60
C GLU A 115 -18.99 21.50 4.22
N GLU A 116 -18.07 20.92 3.44
CA GLU A 116 -18.12 19.51 3.06
C GLU A 116 -17.79 18.56 4.22
N ASP A 117 -18.56 17.47 4.36
CA ASP A 117 -18.27 16.43 5.34
C ASP A 117 -17.00 15.64 4.98
N CYS A 118 -15.93 15.88 5.75
CA CYS A 118 -14.59 15.42 5.41
C CYS A 118 -13.91 14.62 6.54
N TYR A 119 -12.97 13.78 6.15
CA TYR A 119 -11.88 13.34 7.02
C TYR A 119 -10.76 14.37 6.98
N VAL A 120 -10.23 14.73 8.15
CA VAL A 120 -9.13 15.68 8.29
C VAL A 120 -7.85 14.93 8.66
N ALA A 121 -6.82 15.06 7.83
CA ALA A 121 -5.52 14.44 8.06
C ALA A 121 -4.84 15.06 9.30
N PRO A 122 -4.30 14.24 10.23
CA PRO A 122 -3.54 14.76 11.35
C PRO A 122 -2.26 15.43 10.84
N GLU A 123 -1.68 16.34 11.61
CA GLU A 123 -0.42 17.06 11.31
C GLU A 123 -0.48 18.03 10.11
N THR A 124 -1.15 17.68 9.01
CA THR A 124 -1.21 18.50 7.78
C THR A 124 -2.52 19.24 7.57
N GLY A 125 -3.63 18.74 8.12
CA GLY A 125 -4.96 19.37 8.00
C GLY A 125 -5.66 19.17 6.64
N TYR A 126 -5.08 18.39 5.72
CA TYR A 126 -5.72 18.08 4.42
C TYR A 126 -7.09 17.43 4.62
N LYS A 127 -8.08 17.84 3.82
CA LYS A 127 -9.46 17.37 3.93
C LYS A 127 -9.82 16.49 2.75
N PHE A 128 -10.37 15.32 3.04
CA PHE A 128 -10.87 14.38 2.03
C PHE A 128 -12.35 14.13 2.26
N ARG A 129 -13.17 14.39 1.25
CA ARG A 129 -14.62 14.14 1.30
C ARG A 129 -14.91 12.70 1.73
N LYS A 130 -15.90 12.50 2.60
CA LYS A 130 -16.33 11.14 2.97
C LYS A 130 -17.11 10.45 1.87
N LYS A 131 -17.82 11.21 1.03
CA LYS A 131 -18.62 10.73 -0.11
C LYS A 131 -18.61 11.76 -1.25
N PRO A 132 -18.76 11.33 -2.52
CA PRO A 132 -18.72 9.94 -2.99
C PRO A 132 -17.34 9.30 -2.78
N ARG A 133 -17.25 7.96 -2.93
CA ARG A 133 -15.98 7.24 -2.80
C ARG A 133 -15.08 7.60 -3.99
N GLY A 134 -13.85 7.99 -3.72
CA GLY A 134 -12.93 8.42 -4.77
C GLY A 134 -12.50 7.28 -5.68
N PHE A 135 -11.95 7.63 -6.84
CA PHE A 135 -11.53 6.67 -7.86
C PHE A 135 -10.55 5.64 -7.30
N VAL A 136 -9.38 6.06 -6.80
CA VAL A 136 -8.33 5.14 -6.33
C VAL A 136 -8.77 4.32 -5.11
N PRO A 137 -9.40 4.89 -4.05
CA PRO A 137 -9.98 4.11 -2.96
C PRO A 137 -10.99 3.05 -3.42
N SER A 138 -11.78 3.33 -4.47
CA SER A 138 -12.73 2.37 -5.04
C SER A 138 -12.02 1.19 -5.68
N ILE A 139 -10.99 1.47 -6.48
CA ILE A 139 -10.18 0.43 -7.14
C ILE A 139 -9.44 -0.44 -6.12
N ILE A 140 -8.75 0.16 -5.13
CA ILE A 140 -8.04 -0.62 -4.09
C ILE A 140 -9.03 -1.48 -3.31
N GLY A 141 -10.23 -0.97 -3.00
CA GLY A 141 -11.29 -1.73 -2.35
C GLY A 141 -11.63 -3.00 -3.13
N ARG A 142 -11.91 -2.85 -4.43
CA ARG A 142 -12.20 -3.97 -5.34
C ARG A 142 -11.07 -5.00 -5.35
N ILE A 143 -9.81 -4.57 -5.44
CA ILE A 143 -8.63 -5.46 -5.41
C ILE A 143 -8.58 -6.27 -4.11
N LEU A 144 -8.79 -5.62 -2.96
CA LEU A 144 -8.71 -6.27 -1.66
C LEU A 144 -9.87 -7.26 -1.45
N ASP A 145 -11.07 -6.93 -1.91
CA ASP A 145 -12.25 -7.79 -1.85
C ASP A 145 -12.05 -9.04 -2.70
N GLU A 146 -11.62 -8.88 -3.96
CA GLU A 146 -11.28 -10.00 -4.84
C GLU A 146 -10.17 -10.87 -4.25
N ARG A 147 -9.12 -10.24 -3.70
CA ARG A 147 -8.05 -10.98 -3.02
C ARG A 147 -8.59 -11.79 -1.84
N MET A 148 -9.54 -11.26 -1.07
CA MET A 148 -10.15 -11.99 0.03
C MET A 148 -10.93 -13.22 -0.46
N LYS A 149 -11.70 -13.08 -1.54
CA LYS A 149 -12.43 -14.19 -2.18
C LYS A 149 -11.46 -15.29 -2.63
N ILE A 150 -10.37 -14.93 -3.31
CA ILE A 150 -9.35 -15.87 -3.77
C ILE A 150 -8.69 -16.59 -2.59
N LYS A 151 -8.33 -15.86 -1.52
CA LYS A 151 -7.78 -16.48 -0.31
C LYS A 151 -8.74 -17.47 0.35
N ASN A 152 -10.04 -17.19 0.33
CA ASN A 152 -11.04 -18.11 0.89
C ASN A 152 -11.15 -19.38 0.04
N ARG A 153 -11.19 -19.24 -1.29
CA ARG A 153 -11.13 -20.38 -2.22
C ARG A 153 -9.86 -21.20 -2.03
N MET A 154 -8.71 -20.55 -1.85
CA MET A 154 -7.43 -21.22 -1.64
C MET A 154 -7.39 -22.07 -0.36
N LYS A 155 -8.06 -21.61 0.71
CA LYS A 155 -8.20 -22.38 1.95
C LYS A 155 -9.09 -23.60 1.77
N ALA A 156 -10.13 -23.48 0.95
CA ALA A 156 -11.11 -24.54 0.69
C ALA A 156 -10.64 -25.55 -0.37
N ALA A 157 -9.72 -25.16 -1.25
CA ALA A 157 -9.18 -26.04 -2.27
C ALA A 157 -8.49 -27.26 -1.63
N GLU A 158 -8.59 -28.42 -2.27
CA GLU A 158 -7.90 -29.65 -1.87
C GLU A 158 -6.73 -29.93 -2.82
N ASP A 159 -6.93 -29.70 -4.12
CA ASP A 159 -5.93 -29.91 -5.16
C ASP A 159 -4.70 -29.00 -4.97
N PRO A 160 -3.48 -29.56 -4.89
CA PRO A 160 -2.26 -28.78 -4.76
C PRO A 160 -2.00 -27.82 -5.93
N MET A 161 -2.41 -28.19 -7.16
CA MET A 161 -2.21 -27.34 -8.32
C MET A 161 -3.14 -26.12 -8.28
N GLU A 162 -4.42 -26.32 -7.94
CA GLU A 162 -5.38 -25.24 -7.72
C GLU A 162 -4.90 -24.30 -6.61
N LYS A 163 -4.43 -24.82 -5.48
CA LYS A 163 -3.84 -23.99 -4.40
C LYS A 163 -2.71 -23.12 -4.91
N ARG A 164 -1.79 -23.68 -5.71
CA ARG A 164 -0.66 -22.95 -6.28
C ARG A 164 -1.13 -21.85 -7.22
N ILE A 165 -2.13 -22.10 -8.06
CA ILE A 165 -2.71 -21.07 -8.95
C ILE A 165 -3.34 -19.95 -8.11
N LEU A 166 -4.19 -20.29 -7.14
CA LEU A 166 -4.86 -19.30 -6.29
C LEU A 166 -3.87 -18.48 -5.45
N ASP A 167 -2.76 -19.08 -5.03
CA ASP A 167 -1.69 -18.39 -4.32
C ASP A 167 -1.01 -17.34 -5.22
N VAL A 168 -0.69 -17.70 -6.46
CA VAL A 168 -0.16 -16.74 -7.46
C VAL A 168 -1.14 -15.59 -7.71
N GLN A 169 -2.43 -15.89 -7.83
CA GLN A 169 -3.48 -14.88 -8.02
C GLN A 169 -3.57 -13.89 -6.84
N GLN A 170 -3.61 -14.39 -5.60
CA GLN A 170 -3.67 -13.50 -4.43
C GLN A 170 -2.38 -12.69 -4.25
N GLU A 171 -1.23 -13.23 -4.65
CA GLU A 171 0.07 -12.56 -4.59
C GLU A 171 0.13 -11.40 -5.59
N ALA A 172 -0.35 -11.60 -6.83
CA ALA A 172 -0.42 -10.55 -7.84
C ALA A 172 -1.29 -9.37 -7.36
N LEU A 173 -2.47 -9.66 -6.80
CA LEU A 173 -3.36 -8.63 -6.22
C LEU A 173 -2.72 -7.93 -5.01
N LYS A 174 -2.00 -8.67 -4.14
CA LYS A 174 -1.24 -8.10 -3.02
C LYS A 174 -0.19 -7.11 -3.54
N ARG A 175 0.57 -7.48 -4.57
CA ARG A 175 1.62 -6.65 -5.15
C ARG A 175 1.06 -5.36 -5.76
N LEU A 176 -0.06 -5.45 -6.47
CA LEU A 176 -0.73 -4.26 -7.03
C LEU A 176 -1.22 -3.33 -5.92
N ALA A 177 -1.96 -3.85 -4.93
CA ALA A 177 -2.47 -3.05 -3.81
C ALA A 177 -1.34 -2.37 -3.01
N ASN A 178 -0.24 -3.08 -2.75
CA ASN A 178 0.92 -2.53 -2.06
C ASN A 178 1.67 -1.48 -2.92
N THR A 179 1.61 -1.57 -4.23
CA THR A 179 2.26 -0.55 -5.07
C THR A 179 1.41 0.73 -5.13
N MET A 180 0.08 0.60 -5.15
CA MET A 180 -0.85 1.73 -5.30
C MET A 180 -0.72 2.80 -4.21
N TYR A 181 -0.33 2.45 -2.98
CA TYR A 181 -0.13 3.47 -1.95
C TYR A 181 1.14 4.30 -2.18
N GLY A 182 2.20 3.67 -2.70
CA GLY A 182 3.52 4.30 -2.82
C GLY A 182 3.65 5.23 -4.02
N VAL A 183 2.71 5.15 -4.97
CA VAL A 183 2.79 5.91 -6.23
C VAL A 183 2.26 7.33 -6.12
N TYR A 184 1.51 7.69 -5.07
CA TYR A 184 1.06 9.09 -4.92
C TYR A 184 2.22 10.09 -4.84
N GLY A 185 3.32 9.70 -4.18
CA GLY A 185 4.56 10.48 -4.13
C GLY A 185 5.49 10.25 -5.32
N TYR A 186 5.16 9.35 -6.25
CA TYR A 186 6.00 9.11 -7.43
C TYR A 186 5.83 10.25 -8.42
N THR A 187 6.86 11.08 -8.56
CA THR A 187 6.82 12.33 -9.32
C THR A 187 6.36 12.20 -10.78
N ARG A 188 6.55 11.03 -11.43
CA ARG A 188 6.09 10.77 -12.81
C ARG A 188 4.71 10.12 -12.90
N PHE A 189 4.04 9.83 -11.79
CA PHE A 189 2.72 9.21 -11.77
C PHE A 189 1.65 10.15 -12.31
N ARG A 190 0.66 9.61 -13.02
CA ARG A 190 -0.47 10.38 -13.56
C ARG A 190 -1.38 10.92 -12.45
N TRP A 191 -1.82 10.07 -11.53
CA TRP A 191 -2.59 10.46 -10.34
C TRP A 191 -1.68 10.91 -9.18
N TYR A 192 -0.56 11.57 -9.49
CA TYR A 192 0.32 12.15 -8.47
C TYR A 192 -0.47 13.12 -7.57
N CYS A 193 -0.29 13.01 -6.26
CA CYS A 193 -0.92 13.87 -5.27
C CYS A 193 -0.06 13.85 -4.01
N LEU A 194 0.66 14.95 -3.77
CA LEU A 194 1.58 15.06 -2.65
C LEU A 194 0.81 15.07 -1.33
N GLU A 195 -0.29 15.80 -1.31
CA GLU A 195 -1.21 15.96 -0.20
C GLU A 195 -1.78 14.59 0.23
N CYS A 196 -2.11 13.75 -0.75
CA CYS A 196 -2.54 12.37 -0.52
C CYS A 196 -1.41 11.56 0.13
N ALA A 197 -0.19 11.64 -0.40
CA ALA A 197 0.97 10.91 0.15
C ALA A 197 1.28 11.33 1.59
N GLU A 198 1.27 12.64 1.88
CA GLU A 198 1.52 13.18 3.22
C GLU A 198 0.39 12.87 4.21
N ALA A 199 -0.86 12.91 3.76
CA ALA A 199 -2.00 12.53 4.59
C ALA A 199 -1.93 11.05 4.98
N ILE A 200 -1.59 10.16 4.04
CA ILE A 200 -1.40 8.73 4.30
C ILE A 200 -0.32 8.52 5.37
N THR A 201 0.85 9.16 5.22
CA THR A 201 1.93 9.00 6.20
C THR A 201 1.54 9.60 7.55
N ALA A 202 0.83 10.73 7.58
CA ALA A 202 0.39 11.34 8.84
C ALA A 202 -0.60 10.47 9.61
N TRP A 203 -1.60 9.87 8.95
CA TRP A 203 -2.47 8.88 9.60
C TRP A 203 -1.69 7.63 10.02
N GLY A 204 -0.74 7.16 9.20
CA GLY A 204 0.15 6.06 9.55
C GLY A 204 0.91 6.32 10.85
N ARG A 205 1.57 7.48 10.96
CA ARG A 205 2.27 7.95 12.17
C ARG A 205 1.32 8.04 13.37
N ASN A 206 0.10 8.52 13.17
CA ASN A 206 -0.90 8.60 14.24
C ASN A 206 -1.27 7.20 14.77
N TYR A 207 -1.55 6.25 13.89
CA TYR A 207 -1.98 4.91 14.27
C TYR A 207 -0.86 4.10 14.94
N ILE A 208 0.36 4.14 14.40
CA ILE A 208 1.49 3.41 15.00
C ILE A 208 1.85 3.95 16.39
N LYS A 209 1.91 5.29 16.56
CA LYS A 209 2.16 5.91 17.88
C LYS A 209 1.09 5.54 18.90
N LYS A 210 -0.20 5.54 18.50
CA LYS A 210 -1.30 5.09 19.37
C LYS A 210 -1.18 3.62 19.75
N THR A 211 -0.79 2.77 18.80
CA THR A 211 -0.65 1.32 19.02
C THR A 211 0.51 1.00 19.95
N ILE A 212 1.66 1.67 19.77
CA ILE A 212 2.79 1.57 20.69
C ILE A 212 2.37 1.96 22.11
N LYS A 213 1.73 3.13 22.26
CA LYS A 213 1.25 3.61 23.56
C LYS A 213 0.23 2.65 24.21
N GLU A 214 -0.58 1.97 23.41
CA GLU A 214 -1.51 0.97 23.91
C GLU A 214 -0.78 -0.30 24.35
N ALA A 215 0.15 -0.82 23.54
CA ALA A 215 0.96 -1.99 23.85
C ALA A 215 1.78 -1.80 25.14
N GLU A 216 2.30 -0.60 25.39
CA GLU A 216 2.98 -0.23 26.64
C GLU A 216 2.12 -0.47 27.88
N LYS A 217 0.80 -0.26 27.81
CA LYS A 217 -0.11 -0.52 28.93
C LYS A 217 -0.22 -2.01 29.25
N PHE A 218 -0.01 -2.88 28.26
CA PHE A 218 0.01 -4.33 28.41
C PHE A 218 1.38 -4.87 28.85
N GLY A 219 2.36 -4.00 29.12
CA GLY A 219 3.71 -4.40 29.55
C GLY A 219 4.67 -4.68 28.41
N PHE A 220 4.35 -4.27 27.18
CA PHE A 220 5.30 -4.33 26.08
C PHE A 220 6.18 -3.08 26.05
N HIS A 221 7.48 -3.27 25.88
CA HIS A 221 8.43 -2.18 25.70
C HIS A 221 8.92 -2.18 24.26
N THR A 222 8.63 -1.11 23.52
CA THR A 222 9.00 -1.00 22.11
C THR A 222 10.50 -0.78 21.98
N VAL A 223 11.21 -1.69 21.29
CA VAL A 223 12.65 -1.62 21.04
C VAL A 223 12.96 -0.84 19.76
N TYR A 224 12.15 -1.04 18.72
CA TYR A 224 12.32 -0.45 17.39
C TYR A 224 10.96 -0.30 16.71
N ALA A 225 10.77 0.74 15.89
CA ALA A 225 9.56 0.90 15.09
C ALA A 225 9.93 1.46 13.72
N ASP A 226 9.29 0.93 12.68
CA ASP A 226 9.42 1.40 11.31
C ASP A 226 8.06 1.36 10.62
N THR A 227 7.58 2.54 10.27
CA THR A 227 6.47 2.81 9.37
C THR A 227 5.12 2.20 9.79
N ASP A 228 4.94 0.91 9.56
CA ASP A 228 3.72 0.12 9.77
C ASP A 228 3.87 -1.01 10.78
N GLY A 229 5.02 -1.14 11.43
CA GLY A 229 5.26 -2.14 12.46
C GLY A 229 6.24 -1.71 13.54
N PHE A 230 6.26 -2.44 14.64
CA PHE A 230 7.22 -2.26 15.71
C PHE A 230 7.58 -3.59 16.39
N TYR A 231 8.79 -3.63 16.94
CA TYR A 231 9.32 -4.75 17.69
C TYR A 231 9.33 -4.37 19.15
N ALA A 232 8.85 -5.26 20.01
CA ALA A 232 8.75 -5.02 21.44
C ALA A 232 9.13 -6.25 22.25
N THR A 233 9.61 -6.03 23.48
CA THR A 233 9.85 -7.09 24.46
C THR A 233 8.78 -7.02 25.55
N TYR A 234 8.40 -8.17 26.11
CA TYR A 234 7.47 -8.19 27.22
C TYR A 234 8.22 -8.00 28.54
N GLN A 235 7.93 -6.90 29.23
CA GLN A 235 8.46 -6.60 30.56
C GLN A 235 7.39 -6.92 31.60
N LYS A 236 7.52 -8.10 32.23
CA LYS A 236 6.65 -8.48 33.35
C LYS A 236 6.80 -7.43 34.45
N LYS A 237 5.73 -6.69 34.77
CA LYS A 237 5.71 -5.81 35.95
C LYS A 237 6.06 -6.68 37.16
N ARG A 238 7.23 -6.45 37.77
CA ARG A 238 7.53 -7.02 39.08
C ARG A 238 6.52 -6.42 40.05
N SER A 239 5.61 -7.23 40.56
CA SER A 239 4.77 -6.86 41.70
C SER A 239 5.72 -6.49 42.83
N SER A 240 5.77 -5.21 43.17
CA SER A 240 6.35 -4.70 44.42
C SER A 240 5.52 -5.15 45.60
#